data_AF-A0A242MJ09-F1
#
_entry.id   AF-A0A242MJ09-F1
#
_cell.length_a   1.000
_cell.length_b   1.000
_cell.length_c   1.000
_cell.angle_alpha   90.00
_cell.angle_beta   90.00
_cell.angle_gamma   90.00
#
_symmetry.space_group_name_H-M   'P 1'
#
loop_
_entity.id
_entity.type
_entity.pdbx_description
1 polymer ?
#
loop_
_entity_poly.entity_id
_entity_poly.type
_entity_poly.pdbx_seq_one_letter_code
_entity_poly.pdbx_strand_id
1 'polypeptide(L)'
;MLRKTLTLAMSALLPGAFASNVSPTELTTISVSLIVQESCMIQSAVEPSPVVRPSVSCLHGQPYDIALVTVDPAQQPAALYSSASAGGPAAPTVWMVGF
;
A
#
# COMPACT_ATOMS: atom_id res chain seq x y z
N MET A 1 -85.03 46.85 5.45
CA MET A 1 -84.77 45.39 5.33
C MET A 1 -84.39 45.10 3.88
N LEU A 2 -83.44 44.26 3.49
CA LEU A 2 -82.20 43.71 4.02
C LEU A 2 -81.57 43.03 2.77
N ARG A 3 -80.37 43.48 2.41
CA ARG A 3 -79.28 42.86 1.62
C ARG A 3 -79.57 41.83 0.50
N LYS A 4 -79.09 42.21 -0.69
CA LYS A 4 -78.58 41.42 -1.82
C LYS A 4 -77.68 40.25 -1.35
N THR A 5 -77.92 39.04 -1.85
CA THR A 5 -76.99 37.89 -1.68
C THR A 5 -76.66 37.28 -3.04
N LEU A 6 -75.51 37.70 -3.55
CA LEU A 6 -74.69 36.98 -4.51
C LEU A 6 -73.88 35.96 -3.70
N THR A 7 -73.81 34.69 -4.11
CA THR A 7 -72.78 33.79 -3.59
C THR A 7 -72.35 32.81 -4.68
N LEU A 8 -71.07 32.91 -5.02
CA LEU A 8 -70.34 32.19 -6.06
C LEU A 8 -70.39 30.67 -5.87
N ALA A 9 -70.47 29.96 -7.00
CA ALA A 9 -70.35 28.52 -7.08
C ALA A 9 -68.93 28.01 -6.75
N MET A 10 -68.92 26.79 -6.23
CA MET A 10 -67.83 26.01 -5.64
C MET A 10 -66.49 26.04 -6.39
N SER A 11 -65.44 26.18 -5.59
CA SER A 11 -64.05 25.88 -5.87
C SER A 11 -63.84 24.41 -6.27
N ALA A 12 -63.41 24.19 -7.51
CA ALA A 12 -62.85 22.92 -7.95
C ALA A 12 -61.37 22.85 -7.56
N LEU A 13 -61.06 22.15 -6.46
CA LEU A 13 -59.70 21.75 -6.12
C LEU A 13 -59.38 20.47 -6.91
N LEU A 14 -58.54 20.57 -7.94
CA LEU A 14 -57.90 19.40 -8.55
C LEU A 14 -56.69 18.99 -7.71
N PRO A 15 -56.64 17.79 -7.12
CA PRO A 15 -55.40 17.25 -6.59
C PRO A 15 -54.57 16.71 -7.77
N GLY A 16 -53.76 17.58 -8.38
CA GLY A 16 -52.69 17.14 -9.27
C GLY A 16 -51.58 16.51 -8.43
N ALA A 17 -51.54 15.18 -8.37
CA ALA A 17 -50.44 14.45 -7.75
C ALA A 17 -49.17 14.67 -8.59
N PHE A 18 -48.20 15.41 -8.05
CA PHE A 18 -46.86 15.46 -8.62
C PHE A 18 -46.19 14.11 -8.40
N ALA A 19 -46.22 13.25 -9.42
CA ALA A 19 -45.37 12.06 -9.45
C ALA A 19 -43.93 12.52 -9.71
N SER A 20 -43.14 12.68 -8.65
CA SER A 20 -41.69 12.80 -8.76
C SER A 20 -41.14 11.49 -9.31
N ASN A 21 -40.84 11.46 -10.60
CA ASN A 21 -40.05 10.39 -11.20
C ASN A 21 -38.63 10.49 -10.63
N VAL A 22 -38.34 9.69 -9.62
CA VAL A 22 -36.97 9.48 -9.14
C VAL A 22 -36.32 8.51 -10.11
N SER A 23 -35.29 8.97 -10.83
CA SER A 23 -34.47 8.11 -11.67
C SER A 23 -33.87 7.00 -10.79
N PRO A 24 -33.90 5.72 -11.22
CA PRO A 24 -33.12 4.69 -10.54
C PRO A 24 -31.67 5.16 -10.49
N THR A 25 -31.08 5.19 -9.31
CA THR A 25 -29.64 5.35 -9.17
C THR A 25 -29.02 4.06 -9.70
N GLU A 26 -28.48 4.08 -10.92
CA GLU A 26 -27.72 2.94 -11.43
C GLU A 26 -26.58 2.65 -10.46
N LEU A 27 -26.59 1.45 -9.88
CA LEU A 27 -25.47 0.96 -9.08
C LEU A 27 -24.34 0.61 -10.06
N THR A 28 -23.41 1.54 -10.25
CA THR A 28 -22.18 1.27 -10.98
C THR A 28 -21.29 0.36 -10.16
N THR A 29 -21.01 -0.84 -10.66
CA THR A 29 -20.04 -1.76 -10.06
C THR A 29 -18.64 -1.16 -10.19
N ILE A 30 -17.96 -0.96 -9.07
CA ILE A 30 -16.57 -0.46 -9.04
C ILE A 30 -15.65 -1.66 -8.84
N SER A 31 -14.77 -1.89 -9.81
CA SER A 31 -13.70 -2.88 -9.70
C SER A 31 -12.55 -2.29 -8.90
N VAL A 32 -12.19 -2.93 -7.78
CA VAL A 32 -11.05 -2.55 -6.94
C VAL A 32 -9.96 -3.61 -7.07
N SER A 33 -8.74 -3.20 -7.36
CA SER A 33 -7.55 -4.06 -7.31
C SER A 33 -6.60 -3.58 -6.21
N LEU A 34 -6.03 -4.54 -5.47
CA LEU A 34 -5.02 -4.29 -4.46
C LEU A 34 -3.76 -5.06 -4.86
N ILE A 35 -2.65 -4.34 -5.02
CA ILE A 35 -1.32 -4.95 -5.18
C ILE A 35 -0.65 -4.89 -3.81
N VAL A 36 -0.29 -6.05 -3.28
CA VAL A 36 0.51 -6.12 -2.07
C VAL A 36 1.97 -6.14 -2.48
N GLN A 37 2.74 -5.14 -2.06
CA GLN A 37 4.16 -5.08 -2.35
C GLN A 37 4.92 -5.99 -1.40
N GLU A 38 5.69 -6.92 -1.96
CA GLU A 38 6.67 -7.70 -1.21
C GLU A 38 7.79 -6.78 -0.76
N SER A 39 8.20 -6.88 0.50
CA SER A 39 9.29 -6.11 1.07
C SER A 39 10.07 -6.95 2.07
N CYS A 40 11.39 -6.76 2.10
CA CYS A 40 12.27 -7.43 3.05
C CYS A 40 13.10 -6.40 3.81
N MET A 41 13.19 -6.58 5.12
CA MET A 41 14.04 -5.80 6.01
C MET A 41 15.30 -6.60 6.31
N ILE A 42 16.46 -6.03 5.97
CA ILE A 42 17.77 -6.61 6.29
C ILE A 42 18.38 -5.76 7.40
N GLN A 43 18.73 -6.37 8.53
CA GLN A 43 19.41 -5.70 9.63
C GLN A 43 20.80 -6.32 9.81
N SER A 44 21.80 -5.46 9.97
CA SER A 44 23.15 -5.90 10.35
C SER A 44 23.11 -6.55 11.73
N ALA A 45 23.97 -7.54 11.96
CA ALA A 45 24.14 -8.12 13.29
C ALA A 45 24.52 -7.01 14.29
N VAL A 46 23.80 -6.95 15.42
CA VAL A 46 24.15 -6.12 16.57
C VAL A 46 24.98 -6.98 17.53
N GLU A 47 26.10 -6.44 18.00
CA GLU A 47 26.91 -7.04 19.06
C GLU A 47 26.11 -7.17 20.36
N PRO A 48 26.28 -8.25 21.15
CA PRO A 48 27.28 -9.31 21.03
C PRO A 48 26.64 -10.62 20.54
N SER A 49 26.56 -10.82 19.22
CA SER A 49 26.14 -12.11 18.66
C SER A 49 27.37 -12.96 18.36
N PRO A 50 27.43 -14.24 18.76
CA PRO A 50 28.56 -15.13 18.45
C PRO A 50 28.70 -15.39 16.94
N VAL A 51 27.67 -15.09 16.15
CA VAL A 51 27.69 -15.15 14.70
C VAL A 51 27.22 -13.79 14.16
N VAL A 52 28.12 -13.07 13.51
CA VAL A 52 27.85 -11.79 12.85
C VAL A 52 27.08 -12.03 11.54
N ARG A 53 25.93 -12.71 11.58
CA ARG A 53 25.05 -12.96 10.42
C ARG A 53 23.90 -11.94 10.43
N PRO A 54 23.54 -11.34 9.27
CA PRO A 54 22.41 -10.41 9.23
C PRO A 54 21.09 -11.13 9.53
N SER A 55 20.15 -10.40 10.12
CA SER A 55 18.76 -10.84 10.21
C SER A 55 18.01 -10.35 8.97
N VAL A 56 17.17 -11.22 8.40
CA VAL A 56 16.32 -10.90 7.25
C VAL A 56 14.89 -11.27 7.62
N SER A 57 13.98 -10.31 7.43
CA SER A 57 12.54 -10.52 7.63
C SER A 57 11.79 -10.02 6.41
N CYS A 58 11.16 -10.94 5.69
CA CYS A 58 10.36 -10.64 4.52
C CYS A 58 8.87 -10.65 4.84
N LEU A 59 8.13 -9.70 4.26
CA LEU A 59 6.68 -9.70 4.27
C LEU A 59 6.18 -10.99 3.59
N HIS A 60 5.08 -11.54 4.09
CA HIS A 60 4.47 -12.78 3.59
C HIS A 60 5.35 -14.05 3.67
N GLY A 61 6.48 -14.00 4.36
CA GLY A 61 7.35 -15.18 4.52
C GLY A 61 8.03 -15.60 3.21
N GLN A 62 8.32 -14.65 2.33
CA GLN A 62 9.14 -14.87 1.13
C GLN A 62 10.37 -15.72 1.46
N PRO A 63 10.66 -16.78 0.68
CA PRO A 63 11.90 -17.53 0.85
C PRO A 63 13.11 -16.61 0.62
N TYR A 64 14.18 -16.84 1.37
CA TYR A 64 15.45 -16.16 1.20
C TYR A 64 16.60 -17.05 1.66
N ASP A 65 17.78 -16.81 1.09
CA ASP A 65 19.03 -17.45 1.47
C ASP A 65 20.06 -16.42 1.91
N ILE A 66 20.89 -16.78 2.90
CA ILE A 66 21.98 -15.93 3.39
C ILE A 66 23.28 -16.71 3.27
N ALA A 67 24.22 -16.19 2.49
CA ALA A 67 25.54 -16.78 2.28
C ALA A 67 26.65 -15.77 2.61
N LEU A 68 27.76 -16.27 3.17
CA LEU A 68 28.98 -15.50 3.30
C LEU A 68 29.83 -15.75 2.05
N VAL A 69 30.19 -14.68 1.34
CA VAL A 69 30.84 -14.78 0.03
C VAL A 69 32.10 -13.94 0.01
N THR A 70 33.18 -14.49 -0.54
CA THR A 70 34.39 -13.72 -0.89
C THR A 70 34.14 -12.93 -2.15
N VAL A 71 34.35 -11.62 -2.11
CA VAL A 71 34.21 -10.73 -3.26
C VAL A 71 35.57 -10.51 -3.90
N ASP A 72 35.65 -10.63 -5.22
CA ASP A 72 36.84 -10.22 -5.97
C ASP A 72 37.02 -8.70 -5.81
N PRO A 73 38.16 -8.22 -5.28
CA PRO A 73 38.47 -6.80 -5.19
C PRO A 73 38.35 -6.06 -6.54
N ALA A 74 38.56 -6.74 -7.67
CA ALA A 74 38.42 -6.14 -9.00
C ALA A 74 36.96 -5.88 -9.40
N GLN A 75 35.99 -6.55 -8.77
CA GLN A 75 34.55 -6.41 -9.04
C GLN A 75 33.86 -5.37 -8.15
N GLN A 76 34.65 -4.58 -7.41
CA GLN A 76 34.24 -3.58 -6.41
C GLN A 76 32.89 -2.91 -6.69
N PRO A 77 31.78 -3.36 -6.07
CA PRO A 77 30.54 -2.60 -6.10
C PRO A 77 30.74 -1.37 -5.22
N ALA A 78 30.61 -0.17 -5.78
CA ALA A 78 30.94 1.10 -5.12
C ALA A 78 30.23 1.32 -3.76
N ALA A 79 29.13 0.61 -3.49
CA ALA A 79 28.38 0.68 -2.24
C ALA A 79 28.90 -0.24 -1.11
N LEU A 80 29.72 -1.27 -1.41
CA LEU A 80 30.12 -2.29 -0.42
C LEU A 80 31.33 -1.91 0.44
N TYR A 81 32.10 -0.88 0.06
CA TYR A 81 33.45 -0.65 0.60
C TYR A 81 33.63 0.62 1.42
N SER A 82 32.58 1.43 1.62
CA SER A 82 32.71 2.69 2.37
C SER A 82 33.03 2.50 3.85
N SER A 83 32.96 1.28 4.40
CA SER A 83 33.19 0.96 5.81
C SER A 83 34.20 -0.17 6.07
N ALA A 84 34.71 -0.86 5.04
CA ALA A 84 35.73 -1.88 5.23
C ALA A 84 37.10 -1.20 5.35
N SER A 85 37.59 -1.01 6.58
CA SER A 85 38.95 -0.51 6.81
C SER A 85 39.95 -1.39 6.06
N ALA A 86 40.73 -0.77 5.16
CA ALA A 86 41.82 -1.41 4.43
C ALA A 86 42.87 -1.93 5.42
N GLY A 87 42.75 -3.20 5.78
CA GLY A 87 43.58 -3.82 6.82
C GLY A 87 43.85 -5.28 6.51
N GLY A 88 44.59 -5.56 5.43
CA GLY A 88 45.19 -6.86 5.15
C GLY A 88 45.01 -7.36 3.72
N PRO A 89 45.92 -8.22 3.22
CA PRO A 89 45.91 -8.75 1.85
C PRO A 89 44.83 -9.81 1.58
N ALA A 90 43.84 -9.96 2.46
CA ALA A 90 42.77 -10.94 2.31
C ALA A 90 41.61 -10.36 1.49
N ALA A 91 41.04 -11.18 0.60
CA ALA A 91 39.86 -10.79 -0.15
C ALA A 91 38.70 -10.44 0.81
N PRO A 92 37.97 -9.34 0.56
CA PRO A 92 36.87 -8.92 1.40
C PRO A 92 35.74 -9.95 1.37
N THR A 93 35.23 -10.34 2.53
CA THR A 93 34.03 -11.20 2.65
C THR A 93 32.81 -10.35 2.98
N VAL A 94 31.70 -10.60 2.29
CA VAL A 94 30.41 -9.93 2.53
C VAL A 94 29.29 -10.94 2.69
N TRP A 95 28.26 -10.56 3.44
CA TRP A 95 27.00 -11.31 3.45
C TRP A 95 26.17 -10.97 2.23
N MET A 96 25.72 -12.00 1.52
CA MET A 96 24.81 -11.89 0.40
C MET A 96 23.45 -12.47 0.81
N VAL A 97 22.39 -11.76 0.44
CA VAL A 97 20.99 -12.19 0.63
C VAL A 97 20.37 -12.40 -0.75
N GLY A 98 19.91 -13.62 -1.03
CA GLY A 98 19.16 -13.97 -2.24
C GLY A 98 17.68 -14.14 -1.92
N PHE A 99 16.80 -13.75 -2.84
CA PHE A 99 15.34 -13.87 -2.77
C PHE A 99 14.82 -14.72 -3.93
#